data_AF-A0ABD4AUP4-F1
#
_entry.id   AF-A0ABD4AUP4-F1
#
_cell.length_a   1.000
_cell.length_b   1.000
_cell.length_c   1.000
_cell.angle_alpha   90.00
_cell.angle_beta   90.00
_cell.angle_gamma   90.00
#
_symmetry.space_group_name_H-M   'P 1'
#
loop_
_entity.id
_entity.type
_entity.pdbx_description
1 polymer ?
#
loop_
_entity_poly.entity_id
_entity_poly.type
_entity_poly.pdbx_seq_one_letter_code
_entity_poly.pdbx_strand_id
1 'polypeptide(L)' 'MDLSGITQMQLNDIAKLMNGRPRQTLGWKTPEEAMAMELAAAGLAKRCT' A
#
# COMPACT_ATOMS: atom_id res chain seq x y z
N MET A 1 17.98 -5.61 -14.69
CA MET A 1 17.84 -4.15 -14.94
C MET A 1 18.45 -3.45 -13.76
N ASP A 2 19.39 -2.54 -14.00
CA ASP A 2 19.99 -1.75 -12.92
C ASP A 2 19.09 -0.56 -12.58
N LEU A 3 18.89 -0.31 -11.29
CA LEU A 3 18.06 0.78 -10.76
C LEU A 3 18.91 1.85 -10.05
N SER A 4 20.25 1.73 -10.06
CA SER A 4 21.18 2.63 -9.36
C SER A 4 21.06 4.11 -9.78
N GLY A 5 20.60 4.38 -11.01
CA GLY A 5 20.35 5.73 -11.51
C GLY A 5 18.98 6.32 -11.14
N ILE A 6 18.11 5.56 -10.46
CA ILE A 6 16.79 6.01 -10.05
C ILE A 6 16.86 6.48 -8.59
N THR A 7 16.35 7.68 -8.32
CA THR A 7 16.32 8.23 -6.97
C THR A 7 15.28 7.50 -6.10
N GLN A 8 15.51 7.46 -4.79
CA GLN A 8 14.54 6.91 -3.84
C GLN A 8 13.17 7.61 -3.93
N MET A 9 13.15 8.91 -4.24
CA MET A 9 11.91 9.67 -4.43
C MET A 9 11.08 9.11 -5.58
N GLN A 10 11.70 8.87 -6.74
CA GLN A 10 11.02 8.28 -7.89
C GLN A 10 10.51 6.87 -7.61
N LEU A 11 11.30 6.05 -6.91
CA LEU A 11 10.85 4.72 -6.50
C LEU A 11 9.64 4.78 -5.55
N ASN A 12 9.65 5.73 -4.63
CA ASN A 12 8.52 5.96 -3.70
C ASN A 12 7.26 6.43 -4.45
N ASP A 13 7.40 7.30 -5.44
CA ASP A 13 6.27 7.79 -6.23
C ASP A 13 5.65 6.67 -7.06
N ILE A 14 6.48 5.81 -7.67
CA ILE A 14 6.03 4.59 -8.36
C ILE A 14 5.33 3.66 -7.37
N ALA A 15 5.89 3.44 -6.18
CA ALA A 15 5.30 2.59 -5.16
C ALA A 15 3.93 3.11 -4.73
N LYS A 16 3.79 4.42 -4.49
CA LYS A 16 2.49 5.05 -4.19
C LYS A 16 1.49 4.83 -5.30
N LEU A 17 1.89 5.05 -6.56
CA LEU A 17 1.01 4.84 -7.72
C LEU A 17 0.56 3.36 -7.81
N MET A 18 1.50 2.42 -7.67
CA MET A 18 1.20 0.99 -7.79
C MET A 18 0.36 0.46 -6.62
N ASN A 19 0.60 0.96 -5.42
CA ASN A 19 -0.11 0.55 -4.21
C ASN A 19 -1.46 1.25 -4.06
N GLY A 20 -1.67 2.40 -4.72
CA GLY A 20 -2.99 3.05 -4.77
C GLY A 20 -3.97 2.38 -5.74
N ARG A 21 -3.55 1.37 -6.51
CA ARG A 21 -4.40 0.70 -7.50
C ARG A 21 -5.17 -0.47 -6.87
N PRO A 22 -6.49 -0.57 -7.13
CA PRO A 22 -7.30 -1.75 -6.83
C PRO A 22 -6.67 -3.06 -7.30
N ARG A 23 -6.69 -4.09 -6.46
CA ARG A 23 -6.23 -5.45 -6.81
C ARG A 23 -7.40 -6.41 -6.85
N GLN A 24 -7.56 -7.14 -7.95
CA GLN A 24 -8.59 -8.17 -8.08
C GLN A 24 -8.48 -9.23 -6.97
N THR A 25 -7.26 -9.59 -6.56
CA THR A 25 -6.99 -10.53 -5.46
C THR A 25 -7.47 -10.03 -4.10
N LEU A 26 -7.65 -8.72 -3.93
CA LEU A 26 -8.19 -8.09 -2.73
C LEU A 26 -9.67 -7.70 -2.90
N GLY A 27 -10.36 -8.28 -3.90
CA GLY A 27 -11.74 -7.90 -4.22
C GLY A 27 -11.87 -6.47 -4.73
N TRP A 28 -10.89 -6.01 -5.52
CA TRP A 28 -10.80 -4.65 -6.07
C TRP A 28 -10.61 -3.54 -5.04
N LYS A 29 -10.09 -3.88 -3.85
CA LYS A 29 -9.61 -2.89 -2.88
C LYS A 29 -8.16 -2.53 -3.12
N THR A 30 -7.75 -1.34 -2.69
CA THR A 30 -6.33 -1.01 -2.59
C THR A 30 -5.70 -1.82 -1.45
N PRO A 31 -4.39 -2.12 -1.54
CA PRO A 31 -3.61 -2.66 -0.42
C PRO A 31 -3.84 -1.93 0.92
N GLU A 32 -3.94 -0.60 0.88
CA GLU A 32 -4.11 0.22 2.08
C GLU A 32 -5.51 0.04 2.70
N GLU A 33 -6.56 0.02 1.86
CA GLU A 33 -7.93 -0.27 2.31
C GLU A 33 -8.06 -1.67 2.89
N ALA A 34 -7.48 -2.68 2.23
CA ALA A 34 -7.50 -4.05 2.72
C ALA A 34 -6.78 -4.16 4.08
N MET A 35 -5.61 -3.53 4.21
CA MET A 35 -4.88 -3.48 5.48
C MET A 35 -5.69 -2.80 6.59
N ALA A 36 -6.34 -1.67 6.29
CA ALA A 36 -7.20 -0.98 7.26
C ALA A 36 -8.35 -1.86 7.76
N MET A 37 -8.96 -2.66 6.87
CA MET A 37 -10.00 -3.62 7.24
C MET A 37 -9.46 -4.73 8.15
N GLU A 38 -8.30 -5.31 7.82
CA GLU A 38 -7.67 -6.35 8.65
C GLU A 38 -7.27 -5.81 10.03
N LEU A 39 -6.72 -4.59 10.10
CA LEU A 39 -6.40 -3.93 11.36
C LEU A 39 -7.64 -3.65 12.20
N ALA A 40 -8.76 -3.28 11.57
CA ALA A 40 -10.04 -3.10 12.26
C ALA A 40 -10.58 -4.44 12.78
N ALA A 41 -10.55 -5.49 11.97
CA ALA A 41 -10.98 -6.83 12.35
C ALA A 41 -10.15 -7.41 13.50
N ALA A 42 -8.84 -7.15 13.49
CA ALA A 42 -7.94 -7.54 14.56
C ALA A 42 -8.03 -6.63 15.81
N GLY A 43 -8.88 -5.60 15.81
CA GLY A 43 -9.04 -4.66 16.93
C GLY A 43 -7.84 -3.73 17.14
N LEU A 44 -6.97 -3.59 16.13
CA LEU A 44 -5.75 -2.78 16.16
C LEU A 44 -5.98 -1.34 15.66
N ALA A 45 -7.16 -1.04 15.10
CA ALA A 45 -7.48 0.27 14.49
C ALA A 45 -7.38 1.47 15.44
N LYS A 46 -7.39 1.27 16.77
CA LYS A 46 -7.35 2.35 17.77
C LYS A 46 -5.96 2.60 18.39
N ARG A 47 -4.91 1.87 17.98
CA ARG A 47 -3.59 1.97 18.63
C ARG A 47 -2.61 2.95 17.96
N CYS A 48 -3.05 3.67 16.95
CA CYS A 48 -2.27 4.74 16.31
C CYS A 48 -2.87 6.09 16.71
N THR A 49 -2.51 6.57 17.90
CA THR A 49 -2.65 7.97 18.33
C THR A 49 -1.32 8.45 18.85
#